data_AF-A0A177AUI5-F1
#
_entry.id   AF-A0A177AUI5-F1
#
_cell.length_a   1.000
_cell.length_b   1.000
_cell.length_c   1.000
_cell.angle_alpha   90.00
_cell.angle_beta   90.00
_cell.angle_gamma   90.00
#
_symmetry.space_group_name_H-M   'P 1'
#
loop_
_entity.id
_entity.type
_entity.pdbx_description
1 polymer ?
#
loop_
_entity_poly.entity_id
_entity_poly.type
_entity_poly.pdbx_seq_one_letter_code
_entity_poly.pdbx_strand_id
1 'polypeptide(L)'
;MSLFMHVKHTAGINNCTNFETFINSVILLFQISTSAGWDTILEGITNDTNCEPASETNEFNNCGSNIIGTAYIVSYIVVIFLVVVNMYIAVIIENFSQASEDVKRGLTQDDFDLFYEEWELYDPKATKYIDLDQLSDLIDSIQPPLRIPKPNEFVIIQLDIPICKNNRVYCVDILNALTKNFLGYIDGTEVNDIELKINKSIHYHRISSTLHRQREKLCAKIIQNAFYNFCNRRKSITEENKSL
;
A
#
# COMPACT_ATOMS: atom_id res chain seq x y z
N MET A 1 -28.39 26.13 20.36
CA MET A 1 -29.70 25.74 20.95
C MET A 1 -30.12 26.69 22.05
N SER A 2 -29.53 26.65 23.26
CA SER A 2 -29.96 27.49 24.41
C SER A 2 -30.00 29.01 24.15
N LEU A 3 -29.10 29.53 23.30
CA LEU A 3 -29.01 30.96 23.01
C LEU A 3 -30.04 31.48 22.00
N PHE A 4 -30.52 30.63 21.09
CA PHE A 4 -31.31 31.07 19.94
C PHE A 4 -32.60 30.25 19.74
N MET A 5 -32.99 29.43 20.72
CA MET A 5 -34.13 28.52 20.64
C MET A 5 -35.46 29.26 20.43
N HIS A 6 -35.62 30.44 21.04
CA HIS A 6 -36.87 31.22 21.01
C HIS A 6 -36.82 32.39 20.02
N VAL A 7 -35.77 32.50 19.21
CA VAL A 7 -35.66 33.60 18.25
C VAL A 7 -36.79 33.53 17.23
N LYS A 8 -37.44 34.68 16.98
CA LYS A 8 -38.51 34.78 15.99
C LYS A 8 -38.04 34.33 14.61
N HIS A 9 -38.84 33.50 13.95
CA HIS A 9 -38.58 33.05 12.58
C HIS A 9 -38.61 34.24 11.62
N THR A 10 -37.43 34.67 11.20
CA THR A 10 -37.22 35.80 10.29
C THR A 10 -36.00 35.53 9.42
N ALA A 11 -36.00 36.09 8.21
CA ALA A 11 -34.95 35.92 7.20
C ALA A 11 -34.61 34.43 6.93
N GLY A 12 -33.45 33.95 7.41
CA GLY A 12 -32.99 32.56 7.23
C GLY A 12 -33.53 31.54 8.24
N ILE A 13 -34.28 31.98 9.27
CA ILE A 13 -34.84 31.08 10.29
C ILE A 13 -36.28 30.72 9.93
N ASN A 14 -36.54 29.43 9.71
CA ASN A 14 -37.84 28.89 9.31
C ASN A 14 -38.20 27.64 10.14
N ASN A 15 -39.44 27.15 10.01
CA ASN A 15 -39.91 25.91 10.67
C ASN A 15 -39.02 24.67 10.43
N CYS A 16 -38.30 24.62 9.30
CA CYS A 16 -37.41 23.50 8.95
C CYS A 16 -35.94 23.76 9.31
N THR A 17 -35.53 25.03 9.46
CA THR A 17 -34.13 25.46 9.67
C THR A 17 -34.12 26.45 10.82
N ASN A 18 -34.03 25.93 12.05
CA ASN A 18 -34.07 26.71 13.29
C ASN A 18 -33.23 26.08 14.41
N PHE A 19 -33.17 26.76 15.56
CA PHE A 19 -32.44 26.31 16.74
C PHE A 19 -33.32 25.64 17.81
N GLU A 20 -34.56 25.26 17.45
CA GLU A 20 -35.54 24.68 18.38
C GLU A 20 -35.23 23.22 18.73
N THR A 21 -34.86 22.44 17.71
CA THR A 21 -34.52 21.02 17.88
C THR A 21 -33.07 20.75 17.49
N PHE A 22 -32.49 19.69 18.07
CA PHE A 22 -31.08 19.35 17.86
C PHE A 22 -30.79 19.12 16.37
N ILE A 23 -31.66 18.35 15.70
CA ILE A 23 -31.50 18.01 14.30
C ILE A 23 -31.62 19.27 13.42
N ASN A 24 -32.61 20.13 13.66
CA ASN A 24 -32.76 21.39 12.92
C ASN A 24 -31.53 22.29 13.09
N SER A 25 -30.97 22.33 14.31
CA SER A 25 -29.75 23.10 14.60
C SER A 25 -28.55 22.55 13.85
N VAL A 26 -28.40 21.22 13.78
CA VAL A 26 -27.32 20.56 13.04
C VAL A 26 -27.46 20.81 11.53
N ILE A 27 -28.67 20.74 10.97
CA ILE A 27 -28.92 21.01 9.54
C ILE A 27 -28.56 22.46 9.20
N LEU A 28 -28.98 23.41 10.04
CA LEU A 28 -28.66 24.84 9.87
C LEU A 28 -27.15 25.10 9.98
N LEU A 29 -26.47 24.50 10.96
CA LEU A 29 -25.00 24.61 11.09
C LEU A 29 -24.27 23.93 9.92
N PHE A 30 -24.76 22.79 9.44
CA PHE A 30 -24.23 22.13 8.25
C PHE A 30 -24.33 23.04 7.01
N GLN A 31 -25.44 23.75 6.83
CA GLN A 31 -25.58 24.74 5.76
C GLN A 31 -24.56 25.89 5.90
N ILE A 32 -24.35 26.42 7.11
CA ILE A 32 -23.31 27.44 7.35
C ILE A 32 -21.91 26.87 7.10
N SER A 33 -21.68 25.59 7.36
CA SER A 33 -20.39 24.93 7.16
C SER A 33 -19.93 24.98 5.70
N THR A 34 -20.88 25.00 4.76
CA THR A 34 -20.62 25.19 3.32
C THR A 34 -20.65 26.66 2.88
N SER A 35 -20.54 27.60 3.85
CA SER A 35 -20.64 29.05 3.68
C SER A 35 -21.91 29.55 2.99
N ALA A 36 -23.00 28.76 3.01
CA ALA A 36 -24.24 29.09 2.33
C ALA A 36 -25.25 29.75 3.27
N GLY A 37 -25.76 30.93 2.91
CA GLY A 37 -26.86 31.59 3.62
C GLY A 37 -26.57 31.99 5.07
N TRP A 38 -25.30 32.04 5.48
CA TRP A 38 -24.89 32.43 6.84
C TRP A 38 -25.28 33.88 7.17
N ASP A 39 -25.34 34.74 6.16
CA ASP A 39 -25.77 36.13 6.20
C ASP A 39 -27.26 36.23 6.56
N THR A 40 -28.11 35.45 5.89
CA THR A 40 -29.56 35.42 6.16
C THR A 40 -29.88 34.83 7.54
N ILE A 41 -29.08 33.86 7.98
CA ILE A 41 -29.19 33.29 9.33
C ILE A 41 -28.73 34.30 10.38
N LEU A 42 -27.63 35.01 10.12
CA LEU A 42 -27.12 36.07 10.99
C LEU A 42 -28.15 37.18 11.15
N GLU A 43 -28.79 37.61 10.05
CA GLU A 43 -29.88 38.58 10.09
C GLU A 43 -31.03 38.09 10.99
N GLY A 44 -31.42 36.81 10.88
CA GLY A 44 -32.47 36.23 11.72
C GLY A 44 -32.14 36.21 13.21
N ILE A 45 -30.91 35.85 13.59
CA ILE A 45 -30.50 35.78 15.02
C ILE A 45 -30.09 37.12 15.64
N THR A 46 -29.87 38.16 14.84
CA THR A 46 -29.50 39.50 15.31
C THR A 46 -30.67 40.49 15.28
N ASN A 47 -31.83 40.08 14.75
CA ASN A 47 -32.99 40.94 14.61
C ASN A 47 -33.61 41.30 15.97
N ASP A 48 -33.59 42.60 16.28
CA ASP A 48 -34.13 43.20 17.51
C ASP A 48 -35.30 44.18 17.22
N THR A 49 -35.67 44.35 15.94
CA THR A 49 -36.65 45.38 15.54
C THR A 49 -38.10 44.91 15.56
N ASN A 50 -38.34 43.59 15.42
CA ASN A 50 -39.67 42.99 15.27
C ASN A 50 -39.90 41.85 16.26
N CYS A 51 -39.40 41.97 17.48
CA CYS A 51 -39.44 40.94 18.51
C CYS A 51 -40.29 41.35 19.72
N GLU A 52 -40.78 40.35 20.47
CA GLU A 52 -41.54 40.55 21.70
C GLU A 52 -40.62 40.25 22.91
N PRO A 53 -40.33 41.26 23.77
CA PRO A 53 -39.58 41.02 24.99
C PRO A 53 -40.44 40.24 26.00
N ALA A 54 -39.77 39.55 26.94
CA ALA A 54 -40.45 38.83 28.00
C ALA A 54 -41.36 39.78 28.81
N SER A 55 -42.61 39.38 29.03
CA SER A 55 -43.65 40.17 29.71
C SER A 55 -44.42 39.30 30.71
N GLU A 56 -45.28 39.89 31.53
CA GLU A 56 -46.10 39.16 32.52
C GLU A 56 -47.02 38.08 31.91
N THR A 57 -47.23 38.10 30.58
CA THR A 57 -48.03 37.11 29.84
C THR A 57 -47.21 36.14 29.00
N ASN A 58 -45.94 36.46 28.70
CA ASN A 58 -45.04 35.66 27.88
C ASN A 58 -43.66 35.57 28.57
N GLU A 59 -43.34 34.41 29.13
CA GLU A 59 -42.09 34.17 29.87
C GLU A 59 -40.84 34.12 28.97
N PHE A 60 -41.00 33.98 27.66
CA PHE A 60 -39.90 33.80 26.71
C PHE A 60 -39.59 35.08 25.93
N ASN A 61 -38.31 35.47 25.92
CA ASN A 61 -37.80 36.55 25.08
C ASN A 61 -37.52 36.01 23.66
N ASN A 62 -38.19 36.59 22.65
CA ASN A 62 -38.03 36.16 21.25
C ASN A 62 -37.10 37.08 20.44
N CYS A 63 -36.45 38.05 21.09
CA CYS A 63 -35.48 38.97 20.48
C CYS A 63 -34.12 38.30 20.24
N GLY A 64 -33.57 38.56 19.05
CA GLY A 64 -32.19 38.23 18.74
C GLY A 64 -31.21 39.10 19.53
N SER A 65 -29.95 38.67 19.62
CA SER A 65 -28.89 39.47 20.24
C SER A 65 -27.81 39.76 19.21
N ASN A 66 -27.62 41.04 18.88
CA ASN A 66 -26.65 41.46 17.86
C ASN A 66 -25.21 41.00 18.20
N ILE A 67 -24.77 41.23 19.44
CA ILE A 67 -23.41 40.91 19.88
C ILE A 67 -23.19 39.40 19.95
N ILE A 68 -24.11 38.66 20.60
CA ILE A 68 -23.97 37.22 20.80
C ILE A 68 -24.16 36.46 19.47
N GLY A 69 -25.11 36.89 18.64
CA GLY A 69 -25.37 36.32 17.32
C GLY A 69 -24.19 36.48 16.37
N THR A 70 -23.63 37.68 16.28
CA THR A 70 -22.45 37.97 15.45
C THR A 70 -21.24 37.17 15.93
N ALA A 71 -20.95 37.17 17.24
CA ALA A 71 -19.83 36.42 17.78
C ALA A 71 -19.97 34.90 17.53
N TYR A 72 -21.18 34.35 17.66
CA TYR A 72 -21.45 32.93 17.43
C TYR A 72 -21.21 32.50 15.97
N ILE A 73 -21.81 33.20 15.01
CA ILE A 73 -21.68 32.85 13.59
C ILE A 73 -20.25 33.06 13.09
N VAL A 74 -19.62 34.18 13.43
CA VAL A 74 -18.25 34.47 13.00
C VAL A 74 -17.26 33.46 13.59
N SER A 75 -17.36 33.14 14.89
CA SER A 75 -16.49 32.13 15.50
C SER A 75 -16.71 30.74 14.89
N TYR A 76 -17.96 30.37 14.61
CA TYR A 76 -18.26 29.10 13.94
C TYR A 76 -17.66 29.02 12.54
N ILE A 77 -17.81 30.06 11.72
CA ILE A 77 -17.23 30.12 10.36
C ILE A 77 -15.71 29.98 10.42
N VAL A 78 -15.04 30.69 11.34
CA VAL A 78 -13.57 30.60 11.49
C VAL A 78 -13.14 29.19 11.90
N VAL A 79 -13.80 28.58 12.88
CA VAL A 79 -13.47 27.23 13.35
C VAL A 79 -13.67 26.20 12.24
N ILE A 80 -14.81 26.23 11.54
CA ILE A 80 -15.07 25.29 10.45
C ILE A 80 -14.09 25.49 9.30
N PHE A 81 -13.76 26.73 8.94
CA PHE A 81 -12.77 27.00 7.91
C PHE A 81 -11.41 26.37 8.26
N LEU A 82 -10.94 26.53 9.50
CA LEU A 82 -9.70 25.90 9.96
C LEU A 82 -9.77 24.37 9.92
N VAL A 83 -10.89 23.76 10.33
CA VAL A 83 -11.08 22.31 10.29
C VAL A 83 -11.07 21.78 8.85
N VAL A 84 -11.82 22.42 7.95
CA VAL A 84 -11.91 22.02 6.54
C VAL A 84 -10.56 22.15 5.84
N VAL A 85 -9.85 23.26 6.05
CA VAL A 85 -8.51 23.47 5.46
C VAL A 85 -7.51 22.45 6.00
N ASN A 86 -7.48 22.21 7.31
CA ASN A 86 -6.55 21.25 7.90
C ASN A 86 -6.84 19.81 7.46
N MET A 87 -8.12 19.43 7.36
CA MET A 87 -8.53 18.14 6.81
C MET A 87 -8.14 17.99 5.34
N TYR A 88 -8.35 19.04 4.53
CA TYR A 88 -7.97 19.05 3.12
C TYR A 88 -6.47 18.91 2.91
N ILE A 89 -5.65 19.64 3.67
CA ILE A 89 -4.20 19.51 3.64
C ILE A 89 -3.76 18.09 4.03
N ALA A 90 -4.37 17.51 5.07
CA ALA A 90 -4.05 16.16 5.50
C ALA A 90 -4.30 15.12 4.38
N VAL A 91 -5.46 15.19 3.72
CA VAL A 91 -5.79 14.30 2.59
C VAL A 91 -4.81 14.48 1.44
N ILE A 92 -4.45 15.72 1.11
CA ILE A 92 -3.46 15.99 0.05
C ILE A 92 -2.10 15.38 0.41
N ILE A 93 -1.64 15.56 1.65
CA ILE A 93 -0.35 15.03 2.10
C ILE A 93 -0.38 13.51 2.10
N GLU A 94 -1.46 12.88 2.53
CA GLU A 94 -1.62 11.43 2.49
C GLU A 94 -1.56 10.89 1.06
N ASN A 95 -2.28 11.52 0.13
CA ASN A 95 -2.24 11.15 -1.28
C ASN A 95 -0.84 11.34 -1.90
N PHE A 96 -0.19 12.48 -1.62
CA PHE A 96 1.16 12.74 -2.10
C PHE A 96 2.19 11.78 -1.47
N SER A 97 2.02 11.45 -0.19
CA SER A 97 2.86 10.49 0.50
C SER A 97 2.70 9.10 -0.12
N GLN A 98 1.47 8.67 -0.42
CA GLN A 98 1.21 7.40 -1.09
C GLN A 98 1.81 7.36 -2.50
N ALA A 99 1.56 8.39 -3.32
CA ALA A 99 2.15 8.49 -4.66
C ALA A 99 3.69 8.52 -4.60
N SER A 100 4.25 9.22 -3.62
CA SER A 100 5.70 9.23 -3.39
C SER A 100 6.22 7.87 -2.93
N GLU A 101 5.46 7.11 -2.15
CA GLU A 101 5.82 5.77 -1.72
C GLU A 101 5.81 4.79 -2.91
N ASP A 102 4.83 4.90 -3.80
CA ASP A 102 4.76 4.11 -5.02
C ASP A 102 5.94 4.39 -5.96
N VAL A 103 6.37 5.67 -6.07
CA VAL A 103 7.60 6.03 -6.78
C VAL A 103 8.85 5.53 -6.06
N LYS A 104 8.90 5.64 -4.71
CA LYS A 104 10.05 5.19 -3.90
C LYS A 104 10.23 3.68 -3.88
N ARG A 105 9.15 2.91 -4.02
CA ARG A 105 9.20 1.45 -4.20
C ARG A 105 9.97 1.03 -5.46
N GLY A 106 10.19 1.96 -6.40
CA GLY A 106 11.15 1.82 -7.50
C GLY A 106 10.79 0.78 -8.55
N LEU A 107 9.60 0.17 -8.45
CA LEU A 107 9.03 -0.75 -9.42
C LEU A 107 7.61 -0.26 -9.75
N THR A 108 7.46 0.20 -10.97
CA THR A 108 6.19 0.67 -11.54
C THR A 108 5.48 -0.46 -12.29
N GLN A 109 4.23 -0.22 -12.70
CA GLN A 109 3.50 -1.18 -13.53
C GLN A 109 4.22 -1.45 -14.86
N ASP A 110 4.79 -0.40 -15.46
CA ASP A 110 5.52 -0.49 -16.73
C ASP A 110 6.73 -1.46 -16.63
N ASP A 111 7.38 -1.54 -15.47
CA ASP A 111 8.50 -2.47 -15.25
C ASP A 111 8.05 -3.95 -15.28
N PHE A 112 6.82 -4.24 -14.84
CA PHE A 112 6.25 -5.59 -14.93
C PHE A 112 5.87 -5.93 -16.36
N ASP A 113 5.35 -4.97 -17.12
CA ASP A 113 5.01 -5.17 -18.53
C ASP A 113 6.29 -5.46 -19.34
N LEU A 114 7.37 -4.71 -19.11
CA LEU A 114 8.68 -4.97 -19.72
C LEU A 114 9.24 -6.36 -19.38
N PHE A 115 9.03 -6.85 -18.15
CA PHE A 115 9.40 -8.22 -17.80
C PHE A 115 8.62 -9.26 -18.62
N TYR A 116 7.31 -9.05 -18.81
CA TYR A 116 6.49 -9.99 -19.57
C TYR A 116 6.82 -9.97 -21.07
N GLU A 117 7.17 -8.82 -21.64
CA GLU A 117 7.65 -8.71 -23.02
C GLU A 117 8.90 -9.57 -23.26
N GLU A 118 9.87 -9.50 -22.34
CA GLU A 118 11.07 -10.35 -22.40
C GLU A 118 10.75 -11.82 -22.14
N TRP A 119 9.83 -12.12 -21.22
CA TRP A 119 9.39 -13.49 -20.92
C TRP A 119 8.79 -14.20 -22.14
N GLU A 120 8.01 -13.49 -22.95
CA GLU A 120 7.37 -14.06 -24.15
C GLU A 120 8.38 -14.60 -25.17
N LEU A 121 9.61 -14.07 -25.19
CA LEU A 121 10.69 -14.57 -26.05
C LEU A 121 11.13 -15.98 -25.66
N TYR A 122 11.03 -16.33 -24.37
CA TYR A 122 11.43 -17.63 -23.83
C TYR A 122 10.28 -18.63 -23.75
N ASP A 123 9.04 -18.17 -23.56
CA ASP A 123 7.83 -19.01 -23.51
C ASP A 123 6.74 -18.55 -24.52
N PRO A 124 6.98 -18.70 -25.84
CA PRO A 124 6.04 -18.27 -26.88
C PRO A 124 4.73 -19.08 -26.89
N LYS A 125 4.66 -20.17 -26.13
CA LYS A 125 3.48 -21.05 -26.01
C LYS A 125 2.64 -20.76 -24.76
N ALA A 126 3.00 -19.75 -23.98
CA ALA A 126 2.34 -19.39 -22.72
C ALA A 126 2.18 -20.58 -21.75
N THR A 127 3.18 -21.46 -21.72
CA THR A 127 3.19 -22.63 -20.82
C THR A 127 3.39 -22.23 -19.36
N LYS A 128 3.87 -21.01 -19.11
CA LYS A 128 4.27 -20.41 -17.83
C LYS A 128 5.53 -21.02 -17.21
N TYR A 129 6.26 -21.83 -17.98
CA TYR A 129 7.47 -22.49 -17.53
C TYR A 129 8.61 -22.29 -18.53
N ILE A 130 9.82 -22.16 -18.00
CA ILE A 130 11.07 -22.24 -18.79
C ILE A 130 12.00 -23.29 -18.20
N ASP A 131 12.96 -23.76 -18.99
CA ASP A 131 13.99 -24.67 -18.48
C ASP A 131 15.02 -23.89 -17.65
N LEU A 132 15.53 -24.51 -16.57
CA LEU A 132 16.46 -23.87 -15.63
C LEU A 132 17.72 -23.30 -16.29
N ASP A 133 18.17 -23.92 -17.37
CA ASP A 133 19.40 -23.52 -18.06
C ASP A 133 19.22 -22.16 -18.77
N GLN A 134 17.99 -21.81 -19.15
CA GLN A 134 17.65 -20.54 -19.79
C GLN A 134 17.49 -19.38 -18.79
N LEU A 135 17.38 -19.69 -17.50
CA LEU A 135 17.13 -18.69 -16.46
C LEU A 135 18.25 -17.64 -16.36
N SER A 136 19.50 -18.07 -16.53
CA SER A 136 20.66 -17.16 -16.52
C SER A 136 20.64 -16.18 -17.70
N ASP A 137 20.19 -16.63 -18.87
CA ASP A 137 20.06 -15.78 -20.06
C ASP A 137 18.90 -14.79 -19.89
N LEU A 138 17.73 -15.27 -19.43
CA LEU A 138 16.55 -14.43 -19.22
C LEU A 138 16.84 -13.26 -18.28
N ILE A 139 17.42 -13.53 -17.11
CA ILE A 139 17.64 -12.47 -16.11
C ILE A 139 18.69 -11.44 -16.56
N ASP A 140 19.58 -11.82 -17.48
CA ASP A 140 20.55 -10.92 -18.09
C ASP A 140 19.94 -10.05 -19.23
N SER A 141 18.91 -10.55 -19.92
CA SER A 141 18.24 -9.83 -21.02
C SER A 141 17.21 -8.80 -20.55
N ILE A 142 16.58 -9.05 -19.39
CA ILE A 142 15.57 -8.16 -18.81
C ILE A 142 16.11 -6.72 -18.65
N GLN A 143 15.24 -5.73 -18.82
CA GLN A 143 15.58 -4.32 -18.67
C GLN A 143 15.77 -3.90 -17.19
N PRO A 144 16.58 -2.86 -16.89
CA PRO A 144 16.58 -2.28 -15.56
C PRO A 144 15.16 -1.82 -15.20
N PRO A 145 14.71 -1.92 -13.93
CA PRO A 145 15.50 -2.19 -12.73
C PRO A 145 15.69 -3.68 -12.34
N LEU A 146 14.98 -4.62 -12.96
CA LEU A 146 14.98 -6.03 -12.56
C LEU A 146 16.15 -6.87 -13.12
N ARG A 147 16.95 -6.29 -14.03
CA ARG A 147 18.10 -6.93 -14.67
C ARG A 147 19.16 -7.39 -13.67
N ILE A 148 19.65 -8.63 -13.81
CA ILE A 148 20.85 -9.11 -13.11
C ILE A 148 21.89 -9.54 -14.15
N PRO A 149 22.93 -8.72 -14.37
CA PRO A 149 23.91 -8.96 -15.42
C PRO A 149 24.77 -10.19 -15.11
N LYS A 150 25.26 -10.85 -16.16
CA LYS A 150 26.24 -11.94 -15.99
C LYS A 150 27.59 -11.42 -15.48
N PRO A 151 28.29 -12.17 -14.61
CA PRO A 151 27.95 -13.52 -14.11
C PRO A 151 26.91 -13.50 -12.98
N ASN A 152 25.77 -14.15 -13.21
CA ASN A 152 24.60 -14.10 -12.30
C ASN A 152 24.34 -15.41 -11.54
N GLU A 153 25.22 -16.42 -11.66
CA GLU A 153 25.04 -17.73 -11.02
C GLU A 153 24.88 -17.65 -9.50
N PHE A 154 25.72 -16.85 -8.82
CA PHE A 154 25.66 -16.69 -7.37
C PHE A 154 24.36 -16.01 -6.91
N VAL A 155 23.90 -15.02 -7.66
CA VAL A 155 22.67 -14.30 -7.32
C VAL A 155 21.46 -15.23 -7.50
N ILE A 156 21.42 -16.01 -8.58
CA ILE A 156 20.35 -17.01 -8.81
C ILE A 156 20.27 -18.04 -7.65
N ILE A 157 21.42 -18.41 -7.07
CA ILE A 157 21.47 -19.29 -5.89
C ILE A 157 20.89 -18.58 -4.65
N GLN A 158 21.20 -17.28 -4.46
CA GLN A 158 20.68 -16.48 -3.34
C GLN A 158 19.18 -16.20 -3.45
N LEU A 159 18.64 -16.09 -4.67
CA LEU A 159 17.22 -15.89 -4.94
C LEU A 159 16.32 -17.07 -4.50
N ASP A 160 16.89 -18.25 -4.24
CA ASP A 160 16.20 -19.47 -3.80
C ASP A 160 14.94 -19.83 -4.62
N ILE A 161 15.04 -19.68 -5.94
CA ILE A 161 13.90 -19.88 -6.85
C ILE A 161 13.47 -21.35 -6.83
N PRO A 162 12.17 -21.65 -6.63
CA PRO A 162 11.65 -23.02 -6.61
C PRO A 162 11.75 -23.70 -8.00
N ILE A 163 12.17 -24.97 -7.98
CA ILE A 163 12.34 -25.80 -9.17
C ILE A 163 11.20 -26.83 -9.23
N CYS A 164 10.56 -26.88 -10.39
CA CYS A 164 9.47 -27.79 -10.71
C CYS A 164 9.97 -29.11 -11.34
N LYS A 165 9.02 -30.03 -11.63
CA LYS A 165 9.32 -31.25 -12.38
C LYS A 165 10.01 -30.94 -13.72
N ASN A 166 10.90 -31.84 -14.15
CA ASN A 166 11.68 -31.73 -15.39
C ASN A 166 12.63 -30.52 -15.45
N ASN A 167 13.19 -30.09 -14.31
CA ASN A 167 14.19 -29.02 -14.25
C ASN A 167 13.67 -27.68 -14.79
N ARG A 168 12.39 -27.39 -14.54
CA ARG A 168 11.70 -26.18 -14.99
C ARG A 168 11.44 -25.19 -13.87
N VAL A 169 11.25 -23.93 -14.22
CA VAL A 169 10.97 -22.84 -13.30
C VAL A 169 9.69 -22.12 -13.73
N TYR A 170 8.89 -21.68 -12.76
CA TYR A 170 7.63 -21.00 -13.01
C TYR A 170 7.82 -19.48 -13.10
N CYS A 171 7.16 -18.84 -14.07
CA CYS A 171 7.27 -17.40 -14.36
C CYS A 171 7.09 -16.53 -13.10
N VAL A 172 6.00 -16.76 -12.36
CA VAL A 172 5.65 -15.96 -11.18
C VAL A 172 6.68 -16.11 -10.07
N ASP A 173 7.26 -17.31 -9.92
CA ASP A 173 8.27 -17.55 -8.90
C ASP A 173 9.58 -16.79 -9.21
N ILE A 174 9.92 -16.65 -10.49
CA ILE A 174 11.06 -15.84 -10.93
C ILE A 174 10.79 -14.37 -10.65
N LEU A 175 9.64 -13.86 -11.11
CA LEU A 175 9.28 -12.45 -10.92
C LEU A 175 9.26 -12.08 -9.43
N ASN A 176 8.63 -12.90 -8.60
CA ASN A 176 8.60 -12.71 -7.14
C ASN A 176 10.01 -12.66 -6.53
N ALA A 177 10.92 -13.53 -6.98
CA ALA A 177 12.29 -13.56 -6.48
C ALA A 177 13.06 -12.30 -6.90
N LEU A 178 12.91 -11.85 -8.15
CA LEU A 178 13.52 -10.63 -8.65
C LEU A 178 13.00 -9.38 -7.93
N THR A 179 11.68 -9.27 -7.75
CA THR A 179 11.05 -8.17 -7.01
C THR A 179 11.53 -8.13 -5.56
N LYS A 180 11.59 -9.28 -4.88
CA LYS A 180 12.11 -9.36 -3.50
C LYS A 180 13.58 -8.96 -3.40
N ASN A 181 14.40 -9.34 -4.37
CA ASN A 181 15.81 -8.98 -4.41
C ASN A 181 16.01 -7.48 -4.64
N PHE A 182 15.21 -6.88 -5.52
CA PHE A 182 15.26 -5.44 -5.78
C PHE A 182 14.78 -4.62 -4.57
N LEU A 183 13.64 -4.98 -3.98
CA LEU A 183 13.11 -4.28 -2.80
C LEU A 183 14.01 -4.46 -1.57
N GLY A 184 14.57 -5.66 -1.37
CA GLY A 184 15.52 -5.94 -0.29
C GLY A 184 16.81 -5.12 -0.40
N TYR A 185 17.19 -4.68 -1.61
CA TYR A 185 18.33 -3.78 -1.83
C TYR A 185 18.03 -2.33 -1.41
N ILE A 186 16.80 -1.86 -1.62
CA ILE A 186 16.44 -0.45 -1.39
C ILE A 186 16.25 -0.14 0.09
N ASP A 187 15.67 -1.06 0.86
CA ASP A 187 15.06 -0.67 2.15
C ASP A 187 15.73 -1.25 3.40
N GLY A 188 16.69 -2.19 3.29
CA GLY A 188 17.42 -2.76 4.43
C GLY A 188 16.56 -3.34 5.58
N THR A 189 15.24 -3.35 5.39
CA THR A 189 14.21 -3.80 6.31
C THR A 189 13.78 -5.18 5.83
N GLU A 190 13.67 -6.10 6.79
CA GLU A 190 13.14 -7.44 6.52
C GLU A 190 11.76 -7.27 5.88
N VAL A 191 11.65 -7.67 4.61
CA VAL A 191 10.41 -7.66 3.83
C VAL A 191 9.46 -8.68 4.44
N ASN A 192 8.80 -8.29 5.53
CA ASN A 192 7.64 -9.00 6.04
C ASN A 192 6.49 -8.74 5.06
N ASP A 193 6.11 -9.81 4.36
CA ASP A 193 4.79 -10.02 3.78
C ASP A 193 4.33 -9.08 2.66
N ILE A 194 5.21 -8.81 1.69
CA ILE A 194 4.75 -8.78 0.29
C ILE A 194 4.81 -10.23 -0.24
N GLU A 195 4.08 -11.14 0.42
CA GLU A 195 3.50 -12.26 -0.32
C GLU A 195 2.49 -11.57 -1.26
N LEU A 196 2.92 -11.25 -2.49
CA LEU A 196 2.00 -11.07 -3.60
C LEU A 196 0.97 -12.18 -3.44
N LYS A 197 -0.28 -11.82 -3.13
CA LYS A 197 -1.42 -12.73 -2.93
C LYS A 197 -1.79 -13.38 -4.28
N ILE A 198 -0.81 -13.87 -5.01
CA ILE A 198 -0.96 -14.69 -6.19
C ILE A 198 -1.23 -16.08 -5.64
N ASN A 199 -2.51 -16.27 -5.27
CA ASN A 199 -3.22 -17.53 -5.19
C ASN A 199 -2.31 -18.77 -5.07
N LYS A 200 -2.14 -19.25 -3.83
CA LYS A 200 -1.66 -20.60 -3.46
C LYS A 200 -2.54 -21.74 -4.05
N SER A 201 -3.23 -21.51 -5.17
CA SER A 201 -4.24 -22.39 -5.79
C SER A 201 -3.83 -23.00 -7.13
N ILE A 202 -2.54 -22.99 -7.48
CA ILE A 202 -2.03 -23.80 -8.59
C ILE A 202 -1.24 -24.97 -7.97
N HIS A 203 -1.79 -26.18 -8.11
CA HIS A 203 -1.09 -27.44 -7.79
C HIS A 203 0.10 -27.64 -8.74
N TYR A 204 1.19 -26.90 -8.57
CA TYR A 204 2.47 -27.23 -9.20
C TYR A 204 3.38 -27.93 -8.17
N HIS A 205 3.99 -29.03 -8.58
CA HIS A 205 4.77 -29.86 -7.68
C HIS A 205 6.22 -29.36 -7.64
N ARG A 206 6.53 -28.56 -6.62
CA ARG A 206 7.91 -28.16 -6.30
C ARG A 206 8.71 -29.39 -5.89
N ILE A 207 9.81 -29.66 -6.59
CA ILE A 207 10.74 -30.74 -6.24
C ILE A 207 11.93 -30.19 -5.45
N SER A 208 12.46 -29.02 -5.83
CA SER A 208 13.72 -28.50 -5.28
C SER A 208 13.76 -26.97 -5.33
N SER A 209 14.92 -26.36 -5.09
CA SER A 209 15.19 -24.93 -5.27
C SER A 209 16.62 -24.70 -5.79
N THR A 210 16.90 -23.53 -6.35
CA THR A 210 18.24 -23.20 -6.87
C THR A 210 19.32 -23.35 -5.79
N LEU A 211 19.04 -22.93 -4.56
CA LEU A 211 19.93 -23.12 -3.41
C LEU A 211 20.11 -24.60 -3.05
N HIS A 212 19.01 -25.36 -2.99
CA HIS A 212 19.06 -26.79 -2.65
C HIS A 212 19.85 -27.57 -3.70
N ARG A 213 19.65 -27.27 -4.99
CA ARG A 213 20.35 -27.90 -6.10
C ARG A 213 21.87 -27.64 -6.06
N GLN A 214 22.28 -26.44 -5.66
CA GLN A 214 23.70 -26.14 -5.49
C GLN A 214 24.31 -26.90 -4.31
N ARG A 215 23.57 -27.03 -3.20
CA ARG A 215 23.99 -27.86 -2.06
C ARG A 215 24.16 -29.33 -2.47
N GLU A 216 23.22 -29.89 -3.24
CA GLU A 216 23.33 -31.25 -3.78
C GLU A 216 24.60 -31.45 -4.62
N LYS A 217 24.91 -30.53 -5.55
CA LYS A 217 26.11 -30.59 -6.38
C LYS A 217 27.39 -30.56 -5.54
N LEU A 218 27.45 -29.71 -4.51
CA LEU A 218 28.59 -29.64 -3.59
C LEU A 218 28.72 -30.93 -2.77
N CYS A 219 27.62 -31.44 -2.21
CA CYS A 219 27.60 -32.70 -1.47
C CYS A 219 28.06 -33.87 -2.34
N ALA A 220 27.58 -33.96 -3.58
CA ALA A 220 27.99 -34.98 -4.54
C ALA A 220 29.50 -34.92 -4.81
N LYS A 221 30.06 -33.73 -5.02
CA LYS A 221 31.50 -33.54 -5.25
C LYS A 221 32.33 -33.96 -4.02
N ILE A 222 31.90 -33.61 -2.81
CA ILE A 222 32.57 -34.01 -1.57
C ILE A 222 32.57 -35.53 -1.42
N ILE A 223 31.42 -36.18 -1.63
CA ILE A 223 31.28 -37.65 -1.53
C ILE A 223 32.14 -38.34 -2.60
N GLN A 224 32.11 -37.86 -3.84
CA GLN A 224 32.92 -38.41 -4.94
C GLN A 224 34.41 -38.29 -4.64
N ASN A 225 34.87 -37.14 -4.15
CA ASN A 225 36.26 -36.94 -3.75
C ASN A 225 36.66 -37.84 -2.57
N ALA A 226 35.80 -37.95 -1.55
CA ALA A 226 36.04 -38.84 -0.41
C ALA A 226 36.14 -40.30 -0.85
N PHE A 227 35.25 -40.74 -1.73
CA PHE A 227 35.25 -42.09 -2.30
C PHE A 227 36.49 -42.35 -3.16
N TYR A 228 36.87 -41.41 -4.03
CA TYR A 228 38.08 -41.51 -4.84
C TYR A 228 39.34 -41.65 -3.97
N ASN A 229 39.45 -40.81 -2.94
CA ASN A 229 40.56 -40.87 -1.97
C ASN A 229 40.57 -42.20 -1.20
N PHE A 230 39.40 -42.71 -0.79
CA PHE A 230 39.28 -44.01 -0.14
C PHE A 230 39.73 -45.16 -1.05
N CYS A 231 39.28 -45.18 -2.30
CA CYS A 231 39.70 -46.17 -3.29
C CYS A 231 41.20 -46.15 -3.54
N ASN A 232 41.82 -44.97 -3.62
CA ASN A 232 43.27 -44.85 -3.80
C ASN A 232 44.05 -45.35 -2.59
N ARG A 233 43.64 -45.00 -1.36
CA ARG A 233 44.24 -45.55 -0.13
C ARG A 233 44.12 -47.06 -0.05
N ARG A 234 42.98 -47.62 -0.48
CA ARG A 234 42.81 -49.08 -0.51
C ARG A 234 43.75 -49.74 -1.52
N LYS A 235 43.93 -49.16 -2.70
CA LYS A 235 44.87 -49.69 -3.71
C LYS A 235 46.31 -49.70 -3.19
N SER A 236 46.78 -48.61 -2.58
CA SER A 236 48.15 -48.55 -2.03
C SER A 236 48.39 -49.62 -0.96
N ILE A 237 47.43 -49.84 -0.05
CA ILE A 237 47.50 -50.90 0.97
C ILE A 237 47.52 -52.31 0.34
N THR A 238 46.85 -52.50 -0.79
CA THR A 238 46.82 -53.81 -1.47
C THR A 238 48.10 -54.08 -2.25
N GLU A 239 48.80 -53.02 -2.71
CA GLU A 239 50.10 -53.11 -3.37
C GLU A 239 51.23 -53.37 -2.37
N GLU A 240 51.24 -52.70 -1.20
CA GLU A 240 52.20 -52.97 -0.12
C GLU A 240 52.13 -54.42 0.40
N ASN A 241 50.92 -54.98 0.49
CA ASN A 241 50.73 -56.38 0.92
C ASN A 241 51.11 -57.43 -0.14
N LYS A 242 51.36 -57.04 -1.40
CA LYS A 242 51.85 -57.95 -2.45
C LYS A 242 53.38 -57.94 -2.61
N SER A 243 54.06 -56.95 -2.01
CA SER A 243 55.52 -56.80 -2.03
C SER A 243 56.23 -57.41 -0.81
N LEU A 244 55.47 -58.02 0.12
CA LEU A 244 55.93 -58.83 1.24
C LEU A 244 55.69 -60.31 0.92
#